data_AF-A0A8J8EWS3-F1
#
_entry.id   AF-A0A8J8EWS3-F1
#
_cell.length_a   1.000
_cell.length_b   1.000
_cell.length_c   1.000
_cell.angle_alpha   90.00
_cell.angle_beta   90.00
_cell.angle_gamma   90.00
#
_symmetry.space_group_name_H-M   'P 1'
#
loop_
_entity.id
_entity.type
_entity.pdbx_description
1 polymer ?
#
loop_
_entity_poly.entity_id
_entity_poly.type
_entity_poly.pdbx_seq_one_letter_code
_entity_poly.pdbx_strand_id
1 'polypeptide(L)'
;MRVPRWFKPTLDMLLLFDFIIEALSGIALYLAPSGRIAREELWTFMGLGKEAWEGLHIYFGFAMVALVALHLFVNFGPMLCMLRNIVTNRKERKVNWRNIAAIMALSVLFVGGGIIYALLGR
;
A
#
# COMPACT_ATOMS: atom_id res chain seq x y z
N MET A 1 19.97 16.30 8.82
CA MET A 1 20.92 15.27 8.35
C MET A 1 20.81 15.15 6.84
N ARG A 2 21.92 15.22 6.09
CA ARG A 2 21.90 14.94 4.64
C ARG A 2 21.96 13.42 4.46
N VAL A 3 20.85 12.80 4.12
CA VAL A 3 20.83 11.36 3.77
C VAL A 3 21.62 11.12 2.48
N PRO A 4 22.38 10.01 2.37
CA PRO A 4 23.11 9.67 1.15
C PRO A 4 22.18 9.58 -0.07
N ARG A 5 22.67 9.96 -1.26
CA ARG A 5 21.86 10.03 -2.49
C ARG A 5 21.31 8.66 -2.93
N TRP A 6 22.00 7.57 -2.58
CA TRP A 6 21.59 6.20 -2.89
C TRP A 6 20.52 5.66 -1.92
N PHE A 7 20.36 6.28 -0.74
CA PHE A 7 19.51 5.73 0.31
C PHE A 7 18.02 5.72 -0.08
N LYS A 8 17.53 6.83 -0.63
CA LYS A 8 16.13 6.98 -1.06
C LYS A 8 15.72 5.95 -2.13
N PRO A 9 16.44 5.81 -3.27
CA PRO A 9 16.05 4.83 -4.27
C PRO A 9 16.18 3.39 -3.75
N THR A 10 17.17 3.08 -2.91
CA THR A 10 17.25 1.75 -2.28
C THR A 10 16.03 1.47 -1.40
N LEU A 11 15.62 2.42 -0.57
CA LEU A 11 14.43 2.28 0.27
C LEU A 11 13.17 2.07 -0.58
N ASP A 12 13.00 2.86 -1.64
CA ASP A 12 11.83 2.77 -2.52
C ASP A 12 11.80 1.43 -3.29
N MET A 13 12.96 0.91 -3.72
CA MET A 13 13.06 -0.41 -4.34
C MET A 13 12.74 -1.54 -3.35
N LEU A 14 13.27 -1.46 -2.12
CA LEU A 14 12.93 -2.44 -1.08
C LEU A 14 11.43 -2.44 -0.77
N LEU A 15 10.83 -1.25 -0.66
CA LEU A 15 9.39 -1.09 -0.47
C LEU A 15 8.59 -1.72 -1.62
N LEU A 16 9.05 -1.57 -2.87
CA LEU A 16 8.42 -2.17 -4.03
C LEU A 16 8.49 -3.71 -4.01
N PHE A 17 9.66 -4.28 -3.68
CA PHE A 17 9.81 -5.72 -3.56
C PHE A 17 8.91 -6.30 -2.46
N ASP A 18 8.90 -5.64 -1.30
CA ASP A 18 8.06 -5.99 -0.17
C ASP A 18 6.56 -5.94 -0.55
N PHE A 19 6.15 -4.90 -1.28
CA PHE A 19 4.78 -4.75 -1.79
C PHE A 19 4.35 -5.90 -2.71
N ILE A 20 5.24 -6.39 -3.56
CA ILE A 20 4.95 -7.52 -4.44
C ILE A 20 4.71 -8.79 -3.61
N ILE A 21 5.51 -9.04 -2.58
CA ILE A 21 5.35 -10.21 -1.70
C ILE A 21 4.05 -10.09 -0.90
N GLU A 22 3.75 -8.91 -0.35
CA GLU A 22 2.49 -8.63 0.35
C GLU A 22 1.27 -8.80 -0.56
N ALA A 23 1.31 -8.29 -1.78
CA ALA A 23 0.22 -8.45 -2.73
C ALA A 23 -0.01 -9.93 -3.11
N LEU A 24 1.07 -10.67 -3.40
CA LEU A 24 0.97 -12.10 -3.73
C LEU A 24 0.45 -12.93 -2.56
N SER A 25 0.93 -12.66 -1.35
CA SER A 25 0.48 -13.36 -0.14
C SER A 25 -0.98 -13.02 0.21
N GLY A 26 -1.38 -11.76 0.05
CA GLY A 26 -2.78 -11.34 0.18
C GLY A 26 -3.72 -12.02 -0.83
N ILE A 27 -3.30 -12.15 -2.09
CA ILE A 27 -4.05 -12.91 -3.11
C ILE A 27 -4.15 -14.39 -2.73
N ALA A 28 -3.04 -15.00 -2.30
CA ALA A 28 -3.01 -16.39 -1.88
C ALA A 28 -4.00 -16.64 -0.73
N LEU A 29 -3.99 -15.78 0.30
CA LEU A 29 -4.86 -15.88 1.46
C LEU A 29 -6.33 -15.57 1.14
N TYR A 30 -6.60 -14.68 0.18
CA TYR A 30 -7.95 -14.42 -0.30
C TYR A 30 -8.57 -15.64 -0.99
N LEU A 31 -7.77 -16.39 -1.76
CA LEU A 31 -8.19 -17.62 -2.43
C LEU A 31 -8.20 -18.83 -1.49
N ALA A 32 -7.50 -18.76 -0.36
CA ALA A 32 -7.37 -19.88 0.56
C ALA A 32 -8.71 -20.20 1.25
N PRO A 33 -9.16 -21.48 1.25
CA PRO A 33 -10.36 -21.87 1.96
C PRO A 33 -10.19 -21.74 3.48
N SER A 34 -11.29 -21.90 4.22
CA SER A 34 -11.28 -21.86 5.68
C SER A 34 -10.30 -22.88 6.26
N GLY A 35 -9.67 -22.56 7.41
CA GLY A 35 -8.47 -23.24 7.89
C GLY A 35 -8.58 -24.77 8.07
N ARG A 36 -9.77 -25.28 8.37
CA ARG A 36 -10.01 -26.74 8.44
C ARG A 36 -9.99 -27.37 7.05
N ILE A 37 -10.73 -26.80 6.10
CA ILE A 37 -10.83 -27.28 4.71
C ILE A 37 -9.47 -27.16 4.01
N ALA A 38 -8.74 -26.07 4.24
CA ALA A 38 -7.40 -25.88 3.65
C ALA A 38 -6.39 -26.97 4.08
N ARG A 39 -6.49 -27.46 5.32
CA ARG A 39 -5.62 -28.54 5.83
C ARG A 39 -6.07 -29.92 5.35
N GLU A 40 -7.38 -30.15 5.31
CA GLU A 40 -7.96 -31.43 4.85
C GLU A 40 -7.72 -31.64 3.34
N GLU A 41 -7.82 -30.60 2.53
CA GLU A 41 -7.68 -30.65 1.06
C GLU A 41 -6.25 -30.42 0.56
N LEU A 42 -5.25 -30.34 1.46
CA LEU A 42 -3.86 -30.01 1.12
C LEU A 42 -3.76 -28.79 0.19
N TRP A 43 -4.50 -27.73 0.51
CA TRP A 43 -4.52 -26.53 -0.32
C TRP A 43 -3.12 -25.94 -0.44
N THR A 44 -2.70 -25.71 -1.69
CA THR A 44 -1.43 -25.07 -1.99
C THR A 44 -1.64 -23.98 -3.03
N PHE A 45 -0.86 -22.91 -2.91
CA PHE A 45 -0.74 -21.87 -3.90
C PHE A 45 0.74 -21.66 -4.20
N MET A 46 1.10 -21.78 -5.48
CA MET A 46 2.50 -21.81 -5.93
C MET A 46 3.40 -22.77 -5.12
N GLY A 47 2.87 -23.92 -4.71
CA GLY A 47 3.60 -24.94 -3.97
C GLY A 47 3.77 -24.67 -2.46
N LEU A 48 3.28 -23.55 -1.95
CA LEU A 48 3.24 -23.24 -0.52
C LEU A 48 1.84 -23.43 0.06
N GLY A 49 1.76 -24.00 1.26
CA GLY A 49 0.51 -24.15 2.00
C GLY A 49 0.03 -22.83 2.61
N LYS A 50 -1.25 -22.79 3.02
CA LYS A 50 -1.88 -21.61 3.62
C LYS A 50 -1.09 -21.01 4.79
N GLU A 51 -0.63 -21.85 5.71
CA GLU A 51 0.11 -21.43 6.91
C GLU A 51 1.43 -20.71 6.55
N ALA A 52 2.09 -21.15 5.47
CA ALA A 52 3.31 -20.51 5.00
C ALA A 52 3.01 -19.13 4.38
N TRP A 53 1.93 -19.03 3.59
CA TRP A 53 1.48 -17.74 3.06
C TRP A 53 1.05 -16.76 4.16
N GLU A 54 0.39 -17.26 5.21
CA GLU A 54 0.01 -16.46 6.38
C GLU A 54 1.24 -15.95 7.13
N GLY A 55 2.24 -16.82 7.34
CA GLY A 55 3.51 -16.41 7.95
C GLY A 55 4.26 -15.36 7.12
N LEU A 56 4.30 -15.53 5.78
CA LEU A 56 4.90 -14.54 4.89
C LEU A 56 4.15 -13.21 4.96
N HIS A 57 2.82 -13.22 4.87
CA HIS A 57 2.00 -12.02 4.89
C HIS A 57 2.15 -11.24 6.21
N ILE A 58 2.20 -11.93 7.35
CA ILE A 58 2.36 -11.25 8.64
C ILE A 58 3.77 -10.64 8.74
N TYR A 59 4.80 -11.41 8.38
CA TYR A 59 6.18 -10.96 8.49
C TYR A 59 6.48 -9.77 7.57
N PHE A 60 6.15 -9.91 6.27
CA PHE A 60 6.35 -8.85 5.29
C PHE A 60 5.39 -7.68 5.54
N GLY A 61 4.17 -7.91 6.03
CA GLY A 61 3.28 -6.84 6.49
C GLY A 61 3.90 -5.96 7.59
N PHE A 62 4.56 -6.55 8.60
CA PHE A 62 5.29 -5.76 9.60
C PHE A 62 6.51 -5.03 9.01
N ALA A 63 7.25 -5.68 8.11
CA ALA A 63 8.37 -5.07 7.41
C ALA A 63 7.92 -3.86 6.56
N MET A 64 6.82 -4.01 5.82
CA MET A 64 6.16 -2.96 5.04
C MET A 64 5.86 -1.75 5.92
N VAL A 65 5.22 -1.95 7.07
CA VAL A 65 4.88 -0.84 7.99
C VAL A 65 6.12 -0.05 8.39
N ALA A 66 7.21 -0.75 8.74
CA ALA A 66 8.48 -0.11 9.10
C ALA A 66 9.12 0.64 7.91
N LEU A 67 9.14 0.02 6.72
CA LEU A 67 9.67 0.63 5.50
C LEU A 67 8.85 1.84 5.05
N VAL A 68 7.52 1.78 5.12
CA VAL A 68 6.62 2.91 4.84
C VAL A 68 6.88 4.05 5.82
N ALA A 69 7.00 3.76 7.12
CA ALA A 69 7.28 4.79 8.12
C ALA A 69 8.61 5.51 7.81
N LEU A 70 9.65 4.76 7.46
CA LEU A 70 10.95 5.32 7.06
C LEU A 70 10.86 6.11 5.74
N HIS A 71 10.12 5.59 4.75
CA HIS A 71 9.89 6.25 3.47
C HIS A 71 9.21 7.61 3.67
N LEU A 72 8.13 7.64 4.46
CA LEU A 72 7.41 8.86 4.80
C LEU A 72 8.32 9.85 5.54
N PHE A 73 9.08 9.40 6.55
CA PHE A 73 9.99 10.27 7.30
C PHE A 73 11.04 10.94 6.39
N VAL A 74 11.64 10.18 5.47
CA VAL A 74 12.73 10.65 4.60
C VAL A 74 12.22 11.47 3.42
N ASN A 75 11.00 11.21 2.97
CA ASN A 75 10.38 11.84 1.80
C ASN A 75 9.24 12.82 2.14
N PHE A 76 9.01 13.12 3.43
CA PHE A 76 7.94 14.00 3.87
C PHE A 76 7.97 15.38 3.21
N GLY A 77 9.13 16.05 3.21
CA GLY A 77 9.31 17.36 2.60
C GLY A 77 9.01 17.37 1.09
N PRO A 78 9.63 16.48 0.30
CA PRO A 78 9.29 16.29 -1.12
C PRO A 78 7.81 16.01 -1.38
N MET A 79 7.16 15.14 -0.58
CA MET A 79 5.73 14.84 -0.72
C MET A 79 4.86 16.08 -0.49
N LEU A 80 5.13 16.86 0.57
CA LEU A 80 4.42 18.12 0.82
C LEU A 80 4.63 19.12 -0.32
N CYS A 81 5.83 19.18 -0.89
CA CYS A 81 6.11 20.02 -2.05
C CYS A 81 5.30 19.59 -3.27
N MET A 82 5.22 18.28 -3.55
CA MET A 82 4.37 17.76 -4.62
C MET A 82 2.89 18.08 -4.38
N LEU A 83 2.38 17.82 -3.18
CA LEU A 83 1.00 18.14 -2.82
C LEU A 83 0.70 19.62 -3.02
N ARG A 84 1.58 20.50 -2.55
CA ARG A 84 1.47 21.95 -2.76
C ARG A 84 1.47 22.32 -4.25
N ASN A 85 2.30 21.66 -5.07
CA ASN A 85 2.33 21.91 -6.51
C ASN A 85 1.06 21.46 -7.24
N ILE A 86 0.37 20.43 -6.72
CA ILE A 86 -0.91 19.99 -7.27
C ILE A 86 -2.02 20.96 -6.85
N VAL A 87 -2.00 21.42 -5.60
CA VAL A 87 -3.01 22.34 -5.03
C VAL A 87 -2.85 23.77 -5.55
N THR A 88 -1.63 24.23 -5.78
CA THR A 88 -1.34 25.61 -6.20
C THR A 88 -0.72 25.64 -7.59
N ASN A 89 -1.30 26.41 -8.50
CA ASN A 89 -0.69 26.68 -9.80
C ASN A 89 0.59 27.51 -9.58
N ARG A 90 1.75 26.90 -9.86
CA ARG A 90 3.07 27.51 -9.62
C ARG A 90 3.28 28.80 -10.42
N LYS A 91 2.65 28.96 -11.59
CA LYS A 91 2.79 30.16 -12.43
C LYS A 91 1.99 31.34 -11.88
N GLU A 92 0.80 31.10 -11.33
CA GLU A 92 -0.12 32.17 -10.92
C GLU A 92 -0.22 32.34 -9.39
N ARG A 93 0.40 31.44 -8.61
CA ARG A 93 0.25 31.32 -7.15
C ARG A 93 -1.22 31.26 -6.68
N LYS A 94 -2.13 30.82 -7.55
CA LYS A 94 -3.54 30.62 -7.24
C LYS A 94 -3.83 29.16 -6.96
N VAL A 95 -4.83 28.93 -6.11
CA VAL A 95 -5.34 27.59 -5.81
C VAL A 95 -6.02 27.01 -7.05
N ASN A 96 -5.67 25.79 -7.41
CA ASN A 96 -6.28 25.06 -8.51
C ASN A 96 -7.44 24.21 -7.97
N TRP A 97 -8.62 24.81 -7.91
CA TRP A 97 -9.84 24.15 -7.42
C TRP A 97 -10.21 22.89 -8.19
N ARG A 98 -9.87 22.81 -9.49
CA ARG A 98 -10.09 21.60 -10.29
C ARG A 98 -9.29 20.41 -9.75
N ASN A 99 -8.02 20.64 -9.41
CA ASN A 99 -7.16 19.58 -8.85
C ASN A 99 -7.61 19.17 -7.45
N ILE A 100 -8.04 20.14 -6.62
CA ILE A 100 -8.59 19.84 -5.29
C ILE A 100 -9.86 18.99 -5.42
N ALA A 101 -10.79 19.40 -6.27
CA ALA A 101 -12.02 18.66 -6.52
C ALA A 101 -11.74 17.24 -7.00
N ALA A 102 -10.76 17.06 -7.89
CA ALA A 102 -10.32 15.74 -8.36
C ALA A 102 -9.75 14.87 -7.22
N ILE A 103 -8.85 15.42 -6.38
CA ILE A 103 -8.29 14.69 -5.22
C ILE A 103 -9.41 14.28 -4.26
N MET A 104 -10.33 15.20 -3.95
CA MET A 104 -11.45 14.93 -3.06
C MET A 104 -12.37 13.84 -3.63
N ALA A 105 -12.73 13.93 -4.91
CA ALA A 105 -13.55 12.93 -5.57
C ALA A 105 -12.91 11.54 -5.55
N LEU A 106 -11.61 11.44 -5.85
CA LEU A 106 -10.86 10.19 -5.78
C LEU A 106 -10.79 9.63 -4.36
N SER A 107 -10.58 10.49 -3.36
CA SER A 107 -10.55 10.10 -1.94
C SER A 107 -11.91 9.58 -1.47
N VAL A 108 -13.00 10.24 -1.86
CA VAL A 108 -14.38 9.80 -1.58
C VAL A 108 -14.67 8.47 -2.25
N LEU A 109 -14.25 8.27 -3.50
CA LEU A 109 -14.44 7.01 -4.22
C LEU A 109 -13.68 5.86 -3.53
N PHE A 110 -12.45 6.11 -3.09
CA PHE A 110 -11.63 5.12 -2.40
C PHE A 110 -12.23 4.72 -1.04
N VAL A 111 -12.53 5.70 -0.18
CA VAL A 111 -13.10 5.45 1.16
C VAL A 111 -14.53 4.92 1.06
N GLY A 112 -15.35 5.54 0.21
CA GLY A 112 -16.74 5.14 -0.01
C GLY A 112 -16.86 3.73 -0.57
N GLY A 113 -16.00 3.34 -1.53
CA GLY A 113 -15.95 1.97 -2.04
C GLY A 113 -15.66 0.95 -0.95
N GLY A 114 -14.69 1.24 -0.05
CA GLY A 114 -14.40 0.39 1.09
C GLY A 114 -15.57 0.25 2.07
N ILE A 115 -16.25 1.35 2.38
CA ILE A 115 -17.44 1.35 3.26
C ILE A 115 -18.59 0.54 2.62
N ILE A 116 -18.86 0.76 1.33
CA ILE A 116 -19.92 0.05 0.60
C ILE A 116 -19.63 -1.45 0.57
N TYR A 117 -18.39 -1.85 0.27
CA TYR A 117 -17.98 -3.25 0.32
C TYR A 117 -18.21 -3.86 1.72
N ALA A 118 -17.84 -3.14 2.78
CA ALA A 118 -18.06 -3.60 4.15
C ALA A 118 -19.54 -3.70 4.56
N LEU A 119 -20.41 -2.85 3.99
CA LEU A 119 -21.85 -2.86 4.24
C LEU A 119 -22.60 -3.93 3.43
N LEU A 120 -22.20 -4.16 2.17
CA LEU A 120 -22.82 -5.13 1.25
C LEU A 120 -22.25 -6.54 1.40
N GLY A 121 -21.02 -6.68 1.91
CA GLY A 121 -20.36 -7.96 2.17
C GLY A 121 -20.75 -8.63 3.49
N ARG A 122 -21.87 -8.21 4.10
CA ARG A 122 -22.52 -8.89 5.23
C ARG A 122 -23.55 -9.88 4.71
#